data_AF-A0A351I4P8-F1
#
_entry.id   AF-A0A351I4P8-F1
#
_cell.length_a   1.000
_cell.length_b   1.000
_cell.length_c   1.000
_cell.angle_alpha   90.00
_cell.angle_beta   90.00
_cell.angle_gamma   90.00
#
_symmetry.space_group_name_H-M   'P 1'
#
loop_
_entity.id
_entity.type
_entity.pdbx_description
1 polymer ?
#
loop_
_entity_poly.entity_id
_entity_poly.type
_entity_poly.pdbx_seq_one_letter_code
_entity_poly.pdbx_strand_id
1 'polypeptide(L)'
;MSARTLWRRWVGLFEDVEGADEPHYDPVHLATVLISCMVVIGALYWLLWTLFVYEGGLPSKVGPFLAVLIRAKTLKEYGWLGTPDHQGLFEGWLANLVALVLCATLIALLFKADRRAVRRSR
;
A
#
# COMPACT_ATOMS: atom_id res chain seq x y z
N MET A 1 -12.48 17.56 5.39
CA MET A 1 -11.89 17.83 4.06
C MET A 1 -12.95 17.52 3.00
N SER A 2 -13.18 18.41 2.04
CA SER A 2 -14.16 18.15 0.96
C SER A 2 -13.59 17.14 -0.04
N ALA A 3 -14.44 16.25 -0.58
CA ALA A 3 -14.08 15.27 -1.59
C ALA A 3 -13.43 15.92 -2.82
N ARG A 4 -13.89 17.13 -3.20
CA ARG A 4 -13.28 17.91 -4.29
C ARG A 4 -11.84 18.32 -3.98
N THR A 5 -11.54 18.71 -2.75
CA THR A 5 -10.17 19.07 -2.33
C THR A 5 -9.24 17.86 -2.32
N LEU A 6 -9.78 16.69 -1.98
CA LEU A 6 -9.04 15.43 -1.99
C LEU A 6 -8.74 14.97 -3.43
N TRP A 7 -9.74 15.08 -4.32
CA TRP A 7 -9.60 14.79 -5.75
C TRP A 7 -8.59 15.69 -6.44
N ARG A 8 -8.69 17.01 -6.24
CA ARG A 8 -7.75 17.98 -6.85
C ARG A 8 -6.31 17.75 -6.42
N ARG A 9 -6.10 17.34 -5.15
CA ARG A 9 -4.78 16.94 -4.64
C ARG A 9 -4.27 15.65 -5.27
N TRP A 10 -5.16 14.73 -5.58
CA TRP A 10 -4.81 13.46 -6.20
C TRP A 10 -4.37 13.67 -7.65
N VAL A 11 -5.10 14.51 -8.39
CA VAL A 11 -4.74 14.89 -9.78
C VAL A 11 -3.43 15.67 -9.82
N GLY A 12 -3.22 16.60 -8.89
CA GLY A 12 -1.99 17.41 -8.83
C GLY A 12 -0.70 16.62 -8.58
N LEU A 13 -0.76 15.35 -8.15
CA LEU A 13 0.42 14.47 -8.08
C LEU A 13 0.96 14.07 -9.46
N PHE A 14 0.16 14.24 -10.52
CA PHE A 14 0.49 13.86 -11.90
C PHE A 14 0.70 15.07 -12.83
N GLU A 15 0.59 16.29 -12.31
CA GLU A 15 0.89 17.51 -13.07
C GLU A 15 2.39 17.81 -12.99
N ASP A 16 3.09 17.73 -14.11
CA ASP A 16 4.48 18.15 -14.19
C ASP A 16 4.58 19.68 -14.06
N VAL A 17 5.51 20.14 -13.24
CA VAL A 17 5.86 21.56 -13.13
C VAL A 17 6.86 21.87 -14.24
N GLU A 18 6.40 22.43 -15.35
CA GLU A 18 7.25 22.98 -16.39
C GLU A 18 8.10 24.11 -15.79
N GLY A 19 9.40 23.90 -15.66
CA GLY A 19 10.35 24.85 -15.12
C GLY A 19 11.64 24.85 -15.93
N ALA A 20 12.26 26.03 -16.08
CA ALA A 20 13.47 26.25 -16.89
C ALA A 20 14.76 25.60 -16.31
N ASP A 21 14.69 25.01 -15.12
CA ASP A 21 15.78 24.24 -14.49
C ASP A 21 15.65 22.74 -14.82
N GLU A 22 15.65 22.41 -16.12
CA GLU A 22 15.57 21.03 -16.55
C GLU A 22 16.85 20.28 -16.14
N PRO A 23 16.77 19.20 -15.33
CA PRO A 23 17.96 18.53 -14.84
C PRO A 23 18.77 17.95 -16.01
N HIS A 24 20.05 18.29 -16.12
CA HIS A 24 20.97 17.56 -16.99
C HIS A 24 21.21 16.16 -16.41
N TYR A 25 20.59 15.14 -17.01
CA TYR A 25 20.74 13.74 -16.62
C TYR A 25 22.10 13.21 -17.09
N ASP A 26 23.01 12.91 -16.15
CA ASP A 26 24.18 12.10 -16.47
C ASP A 26 23.79 10.60 -16.57
N PRO A 27 24.56 9.76 -17.28
CA PRO A 27 24.23 8.35 -17.47
C PRO A 27 24.12 7.57 -16.15
N VAL A 28 24.87 7.97 -15.13
CA VAL A 28 24.87 7.32 -13.81
C VAL A 28 23.58 7.62 -13.06
N HIS A 29 23.10 8.85 -13.12
CA HIS A 29 21.85 9.31 -12.54
C HIS A 29 20.67 8.59 -13.21
N LEU A 30 20.66 8.52 -14.55
CA LEU A 30 19.64 7.77 -15.28
C LEU A 30 19.60 6.29 -14.87
N ALA A 31 20.77 5.63 -14.83
CA ALA A 31 20.86 4.23 -14.41
C ALA A 31 20.38 4.03 -12.96
N THR A 32 20.73 4.93 -12.06
CA THR A 32 20.35 4.89 -10.65
C THR A 32 18.84 5.04 -10.49
N VAL A 33 18.24 6.01 -11.18
CA VAL A 33 16.78 6.24 -11.16
C VAL A 33 16.06 5.01 -11.70
N LEU A 34 16.52 4.44 -12.82
CA LEU A 34 15.91 3.27 -13.43
C LEU A 34 15.93 2.04 -12.50
N ILE A 35 17.08 1.73 -11.90
CA ILE A 35 17.20 0.62 -10.93
C ILE A 35 16.33 0.89 -9.71
N SER A 36 16.33 2.12 -9.19
CA SER A 36 15.51 2.51 -8.04
C SER A 36 14.02 2.32 -8.36
N CYS A 37 13.57 2.73 -9.54
CA CYS A 37 12.19 2.52 -9.99
C CYS A 37 11.84 1.02 -10.07
N MET A 38 12.72 0.19 -10.62
CA MET A 38 12.47 -1.27 -10.68
C MET A 38 12.35 -1.89 -9.29
N VAL A 39 13.24 -1.53 -8.36
CA VAL A 39 13.20 -2.01 -6.97
C VAL A 39 11.90 -1.57 -6.29
N VAL A 40 11.52 -0.30 -6.45
CA VAL A 40 10.29 0.25 -5.86
C VAL A 40 9.06 -0.44 -6.44
N ILE A 41 8.97 -0.61 -7.76
CA ILE A 41 7.86 -1.31 -8.42
C ILE A 41 7.78 -2.76 -7.93
N GLY A 42 8.90 -3.47 -7.84
CA GLY A 42 8.95 -4.83 -7.32
C GLY A 42 8.47 -4.92 -5.87
N ALA A 43 8.91 -4.00 -5.02
CA ALA A 43 8.46 -3.94 -3.63
C ALA A 43 6.96 -3.64 -3.51
N LEU A 44 6.45 -2.70 -4.31
CA LEU A 44 5.01 -2.38 -4.36
C LEU A 44 4.19 -3.56 -4.86
N TYR A 45 4.66 -4.28 -5.88
CA TYR A 45 4.02 -5.49 -6.38
C TYR A 45 3.89 -6.53 -5.27
N TRP A 46 4.98 -6.84 -4.57
CA TRP A 46 4.97 -7.83 -3.49
C TRP A 46 4.08 -7.40 -2.32
N LEU A 47 4.09 -6.11 -1.95
CA LEU A 47 3.19 -5.59 -0.92
C LEU A 47 1.71 -5.75 -1.30
N LEU A 48 1.34 -5.39 -2.53
CA LEU A 48 -0.03 -5.52 -3.00
C LEU A 48 -0.43 -6.99 -3.16
N TRP A 49 0.47 -7.84 -3.65
CA TRP A 49 0.24 -9.27 -3.76
C TRP A 49 0.07 -9.90 -2.38
N THR A 50 0.91 -9.55 -1.40
CA THR A 50 0.73 -9.97 -0.01
C THR A 50 -0.60 -9.47 0.54
N LEU A 51 -1.01 -8.25 0.23
CA LEU A 51 -2.26 -7.71 0.74
C LEU A 51 -3.50 -8.37 0.13
N PHE A 52 -3.48 -8.68 -1.17
CA PHE A 52 -4.67 -9.10 -1.92
C PHE A 52 -4.72 -10.59 -2.29
N VAL A 53 -3.59 -11.29 -2.30
CA VAL A 53 -3.49 -12.65 -2.87
C VAL A 53 -2.91 -13.65 -1.86
N TYR A 54 -1.86 -13.29 -1.13
CA TYR A 54 -1.18 -14.20 -0.18
C TYR A 54 -2.16 -14.79 0.85
N GLU A 55 -2.21 -16.13 0.89
CA GLU A 55 -3.09 -16.92 1.77
C GLU A 55 -4.56 -16.45 1.70
N GLY A 56 -5.02 -16.19 0.47
CA GLY A 56 -6.39 -15.72 0.19
C GLY A 56 -6.57 -14.20 0.31
N GLY A 57 -5.55 -13.45 0.72
CA GLY A 57 -5.58 -11.99 0.83
C GLY A 57 -6.48 -11.46 1.94
N LEU A 58 -6.47 -10.13 2.11
CA LEU A 58 -7.31 -9.42 3.06
C LEU A 58 -8.81 -9.46 2.68
N PRO A 59 -9.23 -9.26 1.41
CA PRO A 59 -10.65 -9.17 1.06
C PRO A 59 -11.47 -10.40 1.44
N SER A 60 -10.92 -11.60 1.30
CA SER A 60 -11.59 -12.85 1.66
C SER A 60 -11.79 -13.01 3.18
N LYS A 61 -11.01 -12.30 3.98
CA LYS A 61 -11.02 -12.37 5.45
C LYS A 61 -11.96 -11.35 6.09
N VAL A 62 -12.33 -10.27 5.39
CA VAL A 62 -13.15 -9.18 5.96
C VAL A 62 -14.54 -9.66 6.39
N GLY A 63 -15.27 -10.35 5.50
CA GLY A 63 -16.62 -10.83 5.82
C GLY A 63 -16.64 -11.82 7.00
N PRO A 64 -15.78 -12.85 6.97
CA PRO A 64 -15.60 -13.78 8.09
C PRO A 64 -15.19 -13.12 9.40
N PHE A 65 -14.29 -12.13 9.36
CA PHE A 65 -13.93 -11.33 10.52
C PHE A 65 -15.14 -10.60 11.12
N LEU A 66 -15.97 -9.96 10.26
CA LEU A 66 -17.18 -9.29 10.71
C LEU A 66 -18.21 -10.27 11.31
N ALA A 67 -18.36 -11.46 10.72
CA ALA A 67 -19.26 -12.51 11.22
C ALA A 67 -18.87 -12.99 12.63
N VAL A 68 -17.57 -13.09 12.89
CA VAL A 68 -17.03 -13.38 14.24
C VAL A 68 -17.27 -12.21 15.19
N LEU A 69 -17.04 -10.97 14.74
CA LEU A 69 -17.20 -9.77 15.56
C LEU A 69 -18.64 -9.60 16.05
N ILE A 70 -19.64 -9.86 15.18
CA ILE A 70 -21.07 -9.82 15.56
C ILE A 70 -21.53 -11.11 16.25
N ARG A 71 -20.61 -12.03 16.58
CA ARG A 71 -20.87 -13.34 17.21
C ARG A 71 -21.85 -14.23 16.44
N ALA A 72 -21.99 -14.03 15.13
CA ALA A 72 -22.80 -14.90 14.29
C ALA A 72 -22.12 -16.25 14.00
N LYS A 73 -20.78 -16.27 14.01
CA LYS A 73 -19.94 -17.45 13.84
C LYS A 73 -18.73 -17.42 14.77
N THR A 74 -18.12 -18.57 15.03
CA THR A 74 -16.93 -18.68 15.89
C THR A 74 -15.61 -18.83 15.12
N LEU A 75 -14.49 -18.53 15.80
CA LEU A 75 -13.10 -18.88 15.43
C LEU A 75 -12.98 -20.24 14.72
N LYS A 76 -13.49 -21.24 15.42
CA LYS A 76 -13.34 -22.65 15.08
C LYS A 76 -14.08 -23.05 13.82
N GLU A 77 -15.22 -22.40 13.54
CA GLU A 77 -16.00 -22.64 12.31
C GLU A 77 -15.25 -22.20 11.04
N TYR A 78 -14.26 -21.32 11.17
CA TYR A 78 -13.38 -20.90 10.08
C TYR A 78 -12.03 -21.65 10.08
N GLY A 79 -11.96 -22.78 10.77
CA GLY A 79 -10.75 -23.62 10.82
C GLY A 79 -9.65 -23.10 11.75
N TRP A 80 -9.91 -22.04 12.54
CA TRP A 80 -8.96 -21.56 13.53
C TRP A 80 -9.00 -22.45 14.78
N LEU A 81 -8.21 -23.52 14.76
CA LEU A 81 -8.16 -24.53 15.81
C LEU A 81 -7.00 -24.33 16.81
N GLY A 82 -6.15 -23.33 16.59
CA GLY A 82 -5.01 -23.03 17.47
C GLY A 82 -3.86 -24.04 17.37
N THR A 83 -3.91 -24.96 16.40
CA THR A 83 -2.88 -25.98 16.12
C THR A 83 -2.19 -25.68 14.79
N PRO A 84 -0.87 -25.93 14.65
CA PRO A 84 -0.09 -25.55 13.48
C PRO A 84 -0.53 -26.20 12.15
N ASP A 85 -1.19 -27.35 12.22
CA ASP A 85 -1.46 -28.20 11.04
C ASP A 85 -2.82 -27.94 10.37
N HIS A 86 -3.54 -26.90 10.80
CA HIS A 86 -4.81 -26.52 10.21
C HIS A 86 -4.69 -25.15 9.54
N GLN A 87 -4.68 -25.16 8.19
CA GLN A 87 -4.72 -23.96 7.37
C GLN A 87 -6.10 -23.30 7.47
N GLY A 88 -6.31 -22.57 8.56
CA GLY A 88 -7.55 -21.83 8.82
C GLY A 88 -7.68 -20.64 7.88
N LEU A 89 -8.91 -20.16 7.67
CA LEU A 89 -9.17 -19.03 6.77
C LEU A 89 -8.38 -17.74 7.12
N PHE A 90 -7.99 -17.57 8.39
CA PHE A 90 -7.22 -16.41 8.86
C PHE A 90 -5.69 -16.59 8.79
N GLU A 91 -5.19 -17.61 8.10
CA GLU A 91 -3.76 -17.72 7.85
C GLU A 91 -3.23 -16.50 7.11
N GLY A 92 -2.05 -16.04 7.50
CA GLY A 92 -1.41 -14.91 6.83
C GLY A 92 -2.03 -13.57 7.14
N TRP A 93 -3.00 -13.50 8.07
CA TRP A 93 -3.64 -12.23 8.44
C TRP A 93 -2.63 -11.20 8.92
N LEU A 94 -1.58 -11.64 9.65
CA LEU A 94 -0.52 -10.77 10.14
C LEU A 94 0.27 -10.19 8.97
N ALA A 95 0.62 -11.02 7.97
CA ALA A 95 1.30 -10.56 6.77
C ALA A 95 0.41 -9.58 5.97
N ASN A 96 -0.88 -9.88 5.80
CA ASN A 96 -1.82 -8.98 5.13
C ASN A 96 -1.92 -7.64 5.88
N LEU A 97 -1.99 -7.65 7.22
CA LEU A 97 -2.04 -6.43 8.04
C LEU A 97 -0.77 -5.61 7.97
N VAL A 98 0.40 -6.26 8.07
CA VAL A 98 1.69 -5.57 7.94
C VAL A 98 1.80 -4.93 6.55
N ALA A 99 1.43 -5.66 5.50
CA ALA A 99 1.37 -5.11 4.14
C ALA A 99 0.44 -3.89 4.04
N LEU A 100 -0.75 -3.95 4.66
CA LEU A 100 -1.70 -2.83 4.70
C LEU A 100 -1.09 -1.59 5.38
N VAL A 101 -0.46 -1.77 6.53
CA VAL A 101 0.19 -0.68 7.28
C VAL A 101 1.34 -0.07 6.48
N LEU A 102 2.16 -0.91 5.83
CA LEU A 102 3.25 -0.44 4.97
C LEU A 102 2.72 0.35 3.76
N CYS A 103 1.69 -0.14 3.08
CA CYS A 103 1.03 0.58 1.99
C CYS A 103 0.49 1.95 2.47
N ALA A 104 -0.23 1.98 3.60
CA ALA A 104 -0.76 3.22 4.15
C ALA A 104 0.35 4.21 4.54
N THR A 105 1.46 3.69 5.09
CA THR A 105 2.64 4.50 5.45
C THR A 105 3.32 5.08 4.21
N LEU A 106 3.51 4.29 3.14
CA LEU A 106 4.08 4.77 1.88
C LEU A 106 3.23 5.90 1.28
N ILE A 107 1.90 5.72 1.24
CA ILE A 107 0.97 6.75 0.78
C ILE A 107 1.11 8.02 1.64
N ALA A 108 1.14 7.89 2.97
CA ALA A 108 1.28 9.02 3.87
C ALA A 108 2.63 9.77 3.70
N LEU A 109 3.71 9.02 3.48
CA LEU A 109 5.04 9.58 3.20
C LEU A 109 5.08 10.31 1.87
N LEU A 110 4.48 9.76 0.81
CA LEU A 110 4.34 10.44 -0.48
C LEU A 110 3.60 11.77 -0.35
N PHE A 111 2.43 11.77 0.34
CA PHE A 111 1.70 13.00 0.62
C PHE A 111 2.50 14.01 1.44
N LYS A 112 3.35 13.55 2.36
CA LYS A 112 4.21 14.43 3.16
C LYS A 112 5.36 15.01 2.33
N ALA A 113 5.96 14.22 1.44
CA ALA A 113 7.02 14.65 0.54
C ALA A 113 6.51 15.69 -0.46
N ASP A 114 5.36 15.43 -1.08
CA ASP A 114 4.66 16.35 -1.99
C ASP A 114 4.41 17.71 -1.33
N ARG A 115 3.82 17.73 -0.12
CA ARG A 115 3.59 18.98 0.64
C ARG A 115 4.88 19.77 0.94
N ARG A 116 6.03 19.09 1.06
CA ARG A 116 7.32 19.77 1.27
C ARG A 116 7.83 20.36 -0.03
N ALA A 117 7.67 19.67 -1.15
CA ALA A 117 8.04 20.17 -2.47
C ALA A 117 7.26 21.45 -2.81
N VAL A 118 5.93 21.42 -2.67
CA VAL A 118 5.05 22.59 -2.93
C VAL A 118 5.37 23.80 -2.04
N ARG A 119 5.90 23.59 -0.83
CA ARG A 119 6.31 24.68 0.07
C ARG A 119 7.67 25.29 -0.29
N ARG A 120 8.53 24.57 -1.00
CA ARG A 120 9.85 25.05 -1.42
C ARG A 120 9.81 25.80 -2.74
N SER A 121 8.77 25.59 -3.55
CA SER A 121 8.54 26.28 -4.83
C SER A 121 7.72 27.57 -4.71
N ARG A 122 7.34 27.97 -3.48
CA ARG A 122 6.74 29.27 -3.15
C ARG A 122 7.73 30.11 -2.38
#